data_AF-A0A1H2BNV5-F1
#
_entry.id   AF-A0A1H2BNV5-F1
#
_cell.length_a   1.000
_cell.length_b   1.000
_cell.length_c   1.000
_cell.angle_alpha   90.00
_cell.angle_beta   90.00
_cell.angle_gamma   90.00
#
_symmetry.space_group_name_H-M   'P 1'
#
loop_
_entity.id
_entity.type
_entity.pdbx_description
1 polymer ?
#
loop_
_entity_poly.entity_id
_entity_poly.type
_entity_poly.pdbx_seq_one_letter_code
_entity_poly.pdbx_strand_id
1 'polypeptide(L)'
;MFAEKLSPLIDNFPQHAEALRRMEAYLGDFESRRGNAVRNMRLDPSRMFEILQAGSTSRLAGLVAILIEGRVFRRQVLVRFPSGSGITFPSYAELPNVIRDPDRDIDVEVTQDNIEASYVLVTNEIG
;
A
#
# COMPACT_ATOMS: atom_id res chain seq x y z
N MET A 1 -5.87 14.75 -9.16
CA MET A 1 -6.42 13.90 -8.06
C MET A 1 -5.73 12.54 -8.10
N PHE A 2 -5.72 11.76 -7.01
CA PHE A 2 -5.07 10.43 -7.00
C PHE A 2 -5.76 9.46 -7.96
N ALA A 3 -7.10 9.52 -8.04
CA ALA A 3 -7.89 8.71 -8.97
C ALA A 3 -7.45 8.88 -10.44
N GLU A 4 -7.15 10.10 -10.89
CA GLU A 4 -6.73 10.40 -12.28
C GLU A 4 -5.42 9.71 -12.68
N LYS A 5 -4.59 9.29 -11.71
CA LYS A 5 -3.37 8.52 -12.02
C LYS A 5 -3.70 7.12 -12.59
N LEU A 6 -4.92 6.62 -12.39
CA LEU A 6 -5.34 5.31 -12.89
C LEU A 6 -5.86 5.33 -14.32
N SER A 7 -6.35 6.46 -14.82
CA SER A 7 -6.88 6.57 -16.19
C SER A 7 -5.88 6.07 -17.26
N PRO A 8 -4.61 6.51 -17.30
CA PRO A 8 -3.65 5.96 -18.28
C PRO A 8 -3.35 4.47 -18.07
N LEU A 9 -3.48 3.94 -16.85
CA LEU A 9 -3.29 2.52 -16.59
C LEU A 9 -4.48 1.70 -17.09
N ILE A 10 -5.70 2.23 -16.96
CA ILE A 10 -6.91 1.59 -17.47
C ILE A 10 -6.83 1.42 -19.00
N ASP A 11 -6.34 2.44 -19.70
CA ASP A 11 -6.19 2.42 -21.15
C ASP A 11 -5.07 1.47 -21.60
N ASN A 12 -3.95 1.45 -20.88
CA ASN A 12 -2.78 0.62 -21.21
C ASN A 12 -2.95 -0.87 -20.82
N PHE A 13 -3.85 -1.18 -19.88
CA PHE A 13 -4.07 -2.54 -19.39
C PHE A 13 -5.57 -2.93 -19.45
N PRO A 14 -6.15 -3.07 -20.66
CA PRO A 14 -7.59 -3.33 -20.82
C PRO A 14 -8.06 -4.63 -20.15
N GLN A 15 -7.21 -5.65 -20.07
CA GLN A 15 -7.48 -6.90 -19.35
C GLN A 15 -7.61 -6.73 -17.82
N HIS A 16 -7.15 -5.59 -17.29
CA HIS A 16 -7.19 -5.23 -15.88
C HIS A 16 -8.09 -4.02 -15.59
N ALA A 17 -8.70 -3.43 -16.63
CA ALA A 17 -9.45 -2.18 -16.55
C ALA A 17 -10.52 -2.17 -15.45
N GLU A 18 -11.28 -3.25 -15.27
CA GLU A 18 -12.33 -3.29 -14.23
C GLU A 18 -11.76 -3.21 -12.82
N ALA A 19 -10.67 -3.94 -12.54
CA ALA A 19 -10.00 -3.89 -11.23
C ALA A 19 -9.42 -2.49 -10.98
N LEU A 20 -8.79 -1.90 -12.00
CA LEU A 20 -8.23 -0.55 -11.91
C LEU A 20 -9.32 0.51 -11.71
N ARG A 21 -10.48 0.42 -12.39
CA ARG A 21 -11.64 1.30 -12.16
C ARG A 21 -12.19 1.19 -10.73
N ARG A 22 -12.17 -0.01 -10.13
CA ARG A 22 -12.59 -0.18 -8.72
C ARG A 22 -11.63 0.53 -7.77
N MET A 23 -10.34 0.46 -8.02
CA MET A 23 -9.35 1.22 -7.26
C MET A 23 -9.51 2.73 -7.47
N GLU A 24 -9.74 3.18 -8.71
CA GLU A 24 -10.01 4.58 -9.03
C GLU A 24 -11.23 5.11 -8.26
N ALA A 25 -12.34 4.38 -8.28
CA ALA A 25 -13.55 4.73 -7.53
C ALA A 25 -13.30 4.76 -6.02
N TYR A 26 -12.58 3.76 -5.48
CA TYR A 26 -12.23 3.71 -4.06
C TYR A 26 -11.40 4.92 -3.63
N LEU A 27 -10.39 5.31 -4.43
CA LEU A 27 -9.58 6.48 -4.17
C LEU A 27 -10.40 7.77 -4.26
N GLY A 28 -11.23 7.92 -5.29
CA GLY A 28 -12.09 9.10 -5.44
C GLY A 28 -13.07 9.28 -4.28
N ASP A 29 -13.68 8.19 -3.80
CA ASP A 29 -14.54 8.19 -2.61
C ASP A 29 -13.76 8.56 -1.34
N PHE A 30 -12.55 8.01 -1.20
CA PHE A 30 -11.71 8.29 -0.03
C PHE A 30 -11.26 9.76 -0.02
N GLU A 31 -10.78 10.28 -1.16
CA GLU A 31 -10.43 11.69 -1.36
C GLU A 31 -11.59 12.60 -0.98
N SER A 32 -12.80 12.28 -1.47
CA SER A 32 -14.00 13.09 -1.23
C SER A 32 -14.40 13.15 0.24
N ARG A 33 -14.21 12.05 1.00
CA ARG A 33 -14.60 11.98 2.42
C ARG A 33 -13.52 12.48 3.38
N ARG A 34 -12.24 12.32 3.02
CA ARG A 34 -11.10 12.49 3.92
C ARG A 34 -10.20 13.67 3.54
N GLY A 35 -10.43 14.29 2.38
CA GLY A 35 -9.64 15.42 1.87
C GLY A 35 -8.15 15.08 1.87
N ASN A 36 -7.36 15.90 2.55
CA ASN A 36 -5.90 15.74 2.62
C ASN A 36 -5.43 14.46 3.34
N ALA A 37 -6.26 13.80 4.15
CA ALA A 37 -5.86 12.58 4.86
C ALA A 37 -5.68 11.38 3.91
N VAL A 38 -6.10 11.48 2.64
CA VAL A 38 -5.76 10.50 1.60
C VAL A 38 -4.25 10.32 1.42
N ARG A 39 -3.44 11.35 1.69
CA ARG A 39 -1.97 11.29 1.57
C ARG A 39 -1.34 10.26 2.52
N ASN A 40 -2.00 10.03 3.66
CA ASN A 40 -1.58 9.07 4.67
C ASN A 40 -2.27 7.70 4.48
N MET A 41 -2.96 7.49 3.36
CA MET A 41 -3.64 6.22 3.08
C MET A 41 -2.62 5.10 2.94
N ARG A 42 -2.91 4.01 3.63
CA ARG A 42 -2.14 2.79 3.61
C ARG A 42 -3.08 1.62 3.40
N LEU A 43 -2.68 0.69 2.53
CA LEU A 43 -3.40 -0.56 2.28
C LEU A 43 -2.45 -1.73 2.47
N ASP A 44 -2.94 -2.78 3.12
CA ASP A 44 -2.29 -4.09 3.14
C ASP A 44 -2.70 -4.94 1.90
N PRO A 45 -2.03 -6.07 1.63
CA PRO A 45 -2.35 -6.94 0.50
C PRO A 45 -3.79 -7.46 0.51
N SER A 46 -4.35 -7.76 1.69
CA SER A 46 -5.71 -8.28 1.82
C SER A 46 -6.72 -7.20 1.40
N ARG A 47 -6.50 -5.96 1.84
CA ARG A 47 -7.35 -4.84 1.46
C ARG A 47 -7.25 -4.51 -0.03
N MET A 48 -6.04 -4.58 -0.59
CA MET A 48 -5.83 -4.47 -2.04
C MET A 48 -6.61 -5.55 -2.80
N PHE A 49 -6.58 -6.81 -2.32
CA PHE A 49 -7.31 -7.92 -2.91
C PHE A 49 -8.82 -7.65 -2.97
N GLU A 50 -9.40 -7.17 -1.87
CA GLU A 50 -10.82 -6.86 -1.76
C GLU A 50 -11.26 -5.76 -2.71
N ILE A 51 -10.53 -4.63 -2.73
CA ILE A 51 -10.85 -3.46 -3.56
C ILE A 51 -10.76 -3.82 -5.04
N LEU A 52 -9.66 -4.47 -5.43
CA LEU A 52 -9.40 -4.83 -6.81
C LEU A 52 -10.25 -6.02 -7.30
N GLN A 53 -10.86 -6.76 -6.37
CA GLN A 53 -11.51 -8.04 -6.63
C GLN A 53 -10.65 -8.96 -7.49
N ALA A 54 -9.38 -9.14 -7.08
CA ALA A 54 -8.38 -9.79 -7.90
C ALA A 54 -8.70 -11.27 -8.23
N GLY A 55 -9.51 -11.94 -7.41
CA GLY A 55 -9.96 -13.33 -7.61
C GLY A 55 -8.87 -14.40 -7.39
N SER A 56 -7.59 -14.04 -7.50
CA SER A 56 -6.45 -14.88 -7.13
C SER A 56 -5.25 -14.05 -6.70
N THR A 57 -4.35 -14.64 -5.93
CA THR A 57 -3.12 -14.00 -5.45
C THR A 57 -2.17 -13.65 -6.60
N SER A 58 -2.05 -14.52 -7.62
CA SER A 58 -1.23 -14.24 -8.80
C SER A 58 -1.76 -13.05 -9.60
N ARG A 59 -3.09 -12.93 -9.75
CA ARG A 59 -3.70 -11.77 -10.41
C ARG A 59 -3.52 -10.50 -9.59
N LEU A 60 -3.62 -10.60 -8.26
CA LEU A 60 -3.31 -9.47 -7.37
C LEU A 60 -1.86 -9.00 -7.56
N ALA A 61 -0.90 -9.93 -7.60
CA ALA A 61 0.50 -9.58 -7.78
C ALA A 61 0.75 -8.78 -9.07
N GLY A 62 0.13 -9.19 -10.19
CA GLY A 62 0.18 -8.44 -11.45
C GLY A 62 -0.45 -7.05 -11.36
N LEU A 63 -1.63 -6.94 -10.74
CA LEU A 63 -2.29 -5.64 -10.53
C LEU A 63 -1.47 -4.70 -9.64
N VAL A 64 -0.89 -5.23 -8.56
CA VAL A 64 -0.01 -4.47 -7.67
C VAL A 64 1.23 -3.99 -8.41
N ALA A 65 1.84 -4.83 -9.26
CA ALA A 65 2.98 -4.43 -10.08
C ALA A 65 2.63 -3.23 -10.98
N ILE A 66 1.49 -3.30 -11.68
CA ILE A 66 0.99 -2.20 -12.53
C ILE A 66 0.81 -0.91 -11.74
N LEU A 67 0.21 -0.99 -10.55
CA LEU A 67 -0.02 0.18 -9.69
C LEU A 67 1.28 0.79 -9.16
N ILE A 68 2.31 -0.02 -8.91
CA ILE A 68 3.64 0.43 -8.48
C ILE A 68 4.41 1.07 -9.63
N GLU A 69 4.47 0.40 -10.78
CA GLU A 69 5.14 0.90 -12.00
C GLU A 69 4.50 2.20 -12.49
N GLY A 70 3.16 2.29 -12.41
CA GLY A 70 2.38 3.50 -12.69
C GLY A 70 2.51 4.60 -11.64
N ARG A 71 3.33 4.41 -10.59
CA ARG A 71 3.54 5.37 -9.49
C ARG A 71 2.24 5.84 -8.83
N VAL A 72 1.27 4.94 -8.73
CA VAL A 72 0.05 5.16 -7.93
C VAL A 72 0.37 4.84 -6.48
N PHE A 73 1.01 3.69 -6.25
CA PHE A 73 1.46 3.24 -4.94
C PHE A 73 2.97 3.01 -4.92
N ARG A 74 3.56 3.06 -3.73
CA ARG A 74 4.87 2.48 -3.44
C ARG A 74 4.72 1.40 -2.38
N ARG A 75 5.51 0.34 -2.51
CA ARG A 75 5.61 -0.70 -1.48
C ARG A 75 6.52 -0.22 -0.35
N GLN A 76 6.14 -0.56 0.86
CA GLN A 76 6.91 -0.46 2.09
C GLN A 76 6.79 -1.78 2.86
N VAL A 77 7.65 -1.95 3.85
CA VAL A 77 7.53 -3.03 4.83
C VAL A 77 7.12 -2.41 6.16
N LEU A 78 6.04 -2.90 6.74
CA LEU A 78 5.60 -2.52 8.07
C LEU A 78 6.06 -3.59 9.04
N VAL A 79 6.81 -3.19 10.08
CA VAL A 79 7.11 -4.07 11.20
C VAL A 79 6.16 -3.72 12.35
N ARG A 80 5.39 -4.71 12.80
CA ARG A 80 4.39 -4.58 13.86
C ARG A 80 5.05 -4.71 15.22
N PHE A 81 4.68 -3.80 16.11
CA PHE A 81 5.04 -3.89 17.51
C PHE A 81 4.03 -4.75 18.28
N PRO A 82 4.45 -5.41 19.38
CA PRO A 82 3.53 -6.12 20.29
C PRO A 82 2.45 -5.21 20.92
N SER A 83 2.70 -3.90 20.99
CA SER A 83 1.71 -2.89 21.38
C SER A 83 0.59 -2.67 20.36
N GLY A 84 0.76 -3.14 19.12
CA GLY A 84 -0.20 -3.05 18.01
C GLY A 84 0.10 -1.92 17.02
N SER A 85 0.95 -0.95 17.40
CA SER A 85 1.49 0.06 16.48
C SER A 85 2.57 -0.56 15.56
N GLY A 86 3.27 0.25 14.77
CA GLY A 86 4.32 -0.28 13.90
C GLY A 86 5.12 0.80 13.20
N ILE A 87 6.29 0.43 12.70
CA ILE A 87 7.22 1.28 11.98
C ILE A 87 7.41 0.79 10.55
N THR A 88 7.52 1.71 9.60
CA THR A 88 7.67 1.37 8.18
C THR A 88 9.08 1.58 7.67
N PHE A 89 9.55 0.64 6.85
CA PHE A 89 10.81 0.69 6.13
C PHE A 89 10.57 0.68 4.62
N PRO A 90 11.49 1.24 3.80
CA PRO A 90 11.28 1.29 2.35
C PRO A 90 11.38 -0.09 1.69
N SER A 91 12.18 -1.01 2.23
CA SER A 91 12.38 -2.34 1.65
C SER A 91 12.77 -3.39 2.71
N TYR A 92 12.71 -4.68 2.34
CA TYR A 92 13.16 -5.78 3.20
C TYR A 92 14.68 -5.73 3.48
N ALA A 93 15.45 -5.15 2.57
CA ALA A 93 16.91 -5.01 2.72
C ALA A 93 17.30 -3.96 3.77
N GLU A 94 16.37 -3.08 4.14
CA GLU A 94 16.57 -2.02 5.13
C GLU A 94 16.00 -2.38 6.51
N LEU A 95 15.51 -3.61 6.67
CA LEU A 95 15.00 -4.07 7.96
C LEU A 95 16.18 -4.28 8.93
N PRO A 96 16.18 -3.59 10.08
CA PRO A 96 17.11 -3.92 11.15
C PRO A 96 16.70 -5.26 11.78
N ASN A 97 17.65 -5.94 12.42
CA ASN A 97 17.33 -7.17 13.15
C ASN A 97 16.51 -6.90 14.42
N VAL A 98 16.60 -5.68 14.98
CA VAL A 98 15.91 -5.27 16.21
C VAL A 98 15.38 -3.85 16.05
N ILE A 99 14.16 -3.63 16.54
CA ILE A 99 13.51 -2.33 16.65
C ILE A 99 13.02 -2.10 18.09
N ARG A 100 12.81 -0.83 18.48
CA ARG A 100 12.24 -0.47 19.78
C ARG A 100 10.74 -0.24 19.65
N ASP A 101 9.92 -0.93 20.45
CA ASP A 101 8.51 -0.59 20.65
C ASP A 101 8.41 0.60 21.61
N PRO A 102 8.04 1.81 21.13
CA PRO A 102 8.08 3.02 21.95
C PRO A 102 7.01 3.00 23.06
N ASP A 103 5.90 2.28 22.87
CA ASP A 103 4.79 2.26 23.81
C ASP A 103 5.08 1.38 25.04
N ARG A 104 5.92 0.35 24.84
CA ARG A 104 6.32 -0.60 25.90
C ARG A 104 7.75 -0.42 26.37
N ASP A 105 8.53 0.38 25.65
CA ASP A 105 9.95 0.58 25.87
C ASP A 105 10.71 -0.77 25.93
N ILE A 106 10.51 -1.61 24.91
CA ILE A 106 11.18 -2.90 24.77
C ILE A 106 11.81 -3.07 23.40
N ASP A 107 12.86 -3.87 23.33
CA ASP A 107 13.46 -4.32 22.08
C ASP A 107 12.67 -5.48 21.51
N VAL A 108 12.41 -5.42 20.21
CA VAL A 108 11.62 -6.38 19.45
C VAL A 108 12.48 -6.88 18.29
N GLU A 109 12.70 -8.18 18.24
CA GLU A 109 13.34 -8.82 17.10
C GLU A 109 12.44 -8.75 15.87
N VAL A 110 13.01 -8.39 14.72
CA VAL A 110 12.28 -8.36 13.45
C VAL A 110 12.31 -9.76 12.85
N THR A 111 11.13 -10.37 12.72
CA THR A 111 10.96 -11.74 12.24
C THR A 111 9.92 -11.79 11.12
N GLN A 112 9.80 -12.92 10.43
CA GLN A 112 8.78 -13.05 9.38
C GLN A 112 7.34 -12.91 9.90
N ASP A 113 7.13 -13.17 11.19
CA ASP A 113 5.81 -13.16 11.81
C ASP A 113 5.30 -11.75 12.13
N ASN A 114 6.21 -10.76 12.22
CA ASN A 114 5.85 -9.38 12.55
C ASN A 114 6.09 -8.40 11.40
N ILE A 115 6.39 -8.88 10.20
CA ILE A 115 6.54 -8.06 9.00
C ILE A 115 5.36 -8.22 8.05
N GLU A 116 4.86 -7.10 7.55
CA GLU A 116 3.76 -7.03 6.61
C GLU A 116 4.16 -6.17 5.41
N ALA A 117 3.75 -6.59 4.20
CA ALA A 117 3.81 -5.70 3.06
C ALA A 117 2.78 -4.58 3.24
N SER A 118 3.16 -3.37 2.85
CA SER A 118 2.28 -2.20 2.95
C SER A 118 2.38 -1.35 1.69
N TYR A 119 1.26 -0.83 1.22
CA TYR A 119 1.19 -0.01 0.03
C TYR A 119 0.66 1.37 0.40
N VAL A 120 1.45 2.40 0.13
CA VAL A 120 1.09 3.80 0.40
C VAL A 120 1.01 4.57 -0.90
N LEU A 121 0.11 5.54 -0.96
CA LEU A 121 -0.03 6.38 -2.15
C LEU A 121 1.25 7.19 -2.40
N VAL A 122 1.63 7.32 -3.66
CA VAL A 122 2.71 8.23 -4.06
C VAL A 122 2.14 9.63 -4.12
N THR A 123 2.34 10.41 -3.06
CA THR A 123 2.11 11.85 -3.08
C THR A 123 3.18 12.49 -3.96
N ASN A 124 2.81 13.40 -4.87
CA ASN A 124 3.78 14.19 -5.63
C ASN A 124 4.39 15.28 -4.74
N GLU A 125 4.86 14.91 -3.55
CA GLU A 125 5.66 15.79 -2.71
C GLU A 125 7.11 15.54 -3.09
N ILE A 126 7.62 16.46 -3.90
CA ILE A 126 9.04 16.68 -4.08
C ILE A 126 9.57 17.12 -2.70
N GLY A 127 10.48 16.33 -2.12
CA GLY A 127 11.32 16.78 -1.00
C GLY A 127 10.75 16.50 0.38
#